data_AF-E4XPH6-F1
#
_entry.id   AF-E4XPH6-F1
#
_cell.length_a   1.000
_cell.length_b   1.000
_cell.length_c   1.000
_cell.angle_alpha   90.00
_cell.angle_beta   90.00
_cell.angle_gamma   90.00
#
_symmetry.space_group_name_H-M   'P 1'
#
loop_
_entity.id
_entity.type
_entity.pdbx_description
1 polymer ?
#
loop_
_entity_poly.entity_id
_entity_poly.type
_entity_poly.pdbx_seq_one_letter_code
_entity_poly.pdbx_strand_id
1 'polypeptide(L)'
;MNHEAALPECEYNSPKLVGKLQIDTKFIPEWDEIETGETRIGGCWQPEDCHQRQNVAIIIPYKNREEHLRALLNTLHPALQRQNTAYCIYVAEQHDDGRFNKGAVMNSAFKEVLKEHDYDCVIFHDVDMLPEDDRNIYQCESNPVHLSPLIDKFNY
;
A
#
# COMPACT_ATOMS: atom_id res chain seq x y z
N MET A 1 17.04 13.11 34.26
CA MET A 1 16.46 13.41 32.95
C MET A 1 16.80 12.23 32.06
N ASN A 2 15.85 11.32 31.87
CA ASN A 2 16.06 10.18 30.96
C ASN A 2 16.02 10.73 29.54
N HIS A 3 17.16 10.73 28.87
CA HIS A 3 17.18 10.87 27.42
C HIS A 3 16.71 9.53 26.87
N GLU A 4 15.41 9.42 26.52
CA GLU A 4 15.01 8.41 25.53
C GLU A 4 15.85 8.67 24.29
N ALA A 5 16.73 7.72 23.95
CA ALA A 5 17.49 7.80 22.73
C ALA A 5 16.50 7.83 21.57
N ALA A 6 16.64 8.82 20.67
CA ALA A 6 15.82 8.89 19.47
C ALA A 6 15.98 7.57 18.68
N LEU A 7 14.86 7.00 18.24
CA LEU A 7 14.87 5.80 17.42
C LEU A 7 15.69 6.05 16.15
N PRO A 8 16.45 5.05 15.66
CA PRO A 8 17.15 5.17 14.38
C PRO A 8 16.14 5.29 13.24
N GLU A 9 16.54 5.90 12.12
CA GLU A 9 15.76 5.80 10.88
C GLU A 9 15.71 4.33 10.42
N CYS A 10 14.55 3.87 9.95
CA CYS A 10 14.37 2.51 9.43
C CYS A 10 15.36 2.24 8.29
N GLU A 11 15.81 1.01 8.06
CA GLU A 11 16.69 0.66 6.93
C GLU A 11 15.91 0.57 5.60
N TYR A 12 16.55 0.88 4.46
CA TYR A 12 15.85 0.95 3.14
C TYR A 12 15.54 -0.46 2.65
N ASN A 13 16.55 -1.31 2.73
CA ASN A 13 16.39 -2.74 2.58
C ASN A 13 16.16 -3.32 3.98
N SER A 14 14.91 -3.33 4.42
CA SER A 14 14.55 -3.91 5.70
C SER A 14 15.03 -5.37 5.81
N PRO A 15 15.59 -5.80 6.95
CA PRO A 15 15.96 -7.20 7.17
C PRO A 15 14.74 -8.14 7.22
N LYS A 16 13.52 -7.59 7.28
CA LYS A 16 12.26 -8.34 7.29
C LYS A 16 11.81 -8.77 5.89
N LEU A 17 12.42 -8.25 4.81
CA LEU A 17 12.08 -8.58 3.43
C LEU A 17 12.36 -10.05 3.11
N VAL A 18 11.46 -10.69 2.35
CA VAL A 18 11.60 -12.10 1.95
C VAL A 18 11.89 -12.28 0.46
N GLY A 19 11.81 -11.20 -0.33
CA GLY A 19 11.96 -11.23 -1.77
C GLY A 19 10.69 -11.70 -2.47
N LYS A 20 10.83 -12.70 -3.34
CA LYS A 20 9.70 -13.22 -4.12
C LYS A 20 8.61 -13.78 -3.23
N LEU A 21 7.40 -13.27 -3.42
CA LEU A 21 6.19 -13.68 -2.73
C LEU A 21 5.54 -14.84 -3.50
N GLN A 22 4.97 -15.78 -2.76
CA GLN A 22 4.16 -16.85 -3.34
C GLN A 22 2.74 -16.31 -3.54
N ILE A 23 2.41 -15.93 -4.77
CA ILE A 23 1.09 -15.39 -5.11
C ILE A 23 0.21 -16.53 -5.66
N ASP A 24 -0.85 -16.85 -4.94
CA ASP A 24 -1.94 -17.68 -5.45
C ASP A 24 -3.10 -16.79 -5.91
N THR A 25 -3.18 -16.57 -7.21
CA THR A 25 -4.23 -15.72 -7.82
C THR A 25 -5.64 -16.30 -7.69
N LYS A 26 -5.78 -17.55 -7.23
CA LYS A 26 -7.09 -18.18 -6.99
C LYS A 26 -7.53 -18.08 -5.54
N PHE A 27 -6.62 -17.73 -4.63
CA PHE A 27 -6.94 -17.56 -3.22
C PHE A 27 -7.57 -16.19 -2.99
N ILE A 28 -8.84 -16.18 -2.57
CA ILE A 28 -9.57 -14.97 -2.18
C ILE A 28 -9.99 -15.15 -0.71
N PRO A 29 -9.39 -14.42 0.24
CA PRO A 29 -9.71 -14.55 1.66
C PRO A 29 -11.05 -13.87 1.98
N GLU A 30 -11.80 -14.39 2.94
CA GLU A 30 -12.92 -13.66 3.56
C GLU A 30 -12.41 -12.43 4.34
N TRP A 31 -13.30 -11.46 4.61
CA TRP A 31 -12.91 -10.19 5.22
C TRP A 31 -12.22 -10.34 6.58
N ASP A 32 -12.65 -11.32 7.37
CA ASP A 32 -12.08 -11.68 8.67
C ASP A 32 -10.79 -12.51 8.58
N GLU A 33 -10.47 -13.02 7.39
CA GLU A 33 -9.26 -13.80 7.11
C GLU A 33 -8.11 -12.95 6.54
N ILE A 34 -8.37 -11.69 6.17
CA ILE A 34 -7.33 -10.81 5.61
C ILE A 34 -6.20 -10.62 6.61
N GLU A 35 -4.98 -10.95 6.20
CA GLU A 35 -3.79 -10.75 7.01
C GLU A 35 -3.40 -9.27 7.03
N THR A 36 -3.95 -8.55 8.01
CA THR A 36 -3.70 -7.12 8.22
C THR A 36 -2.55 -6.85 9.19
N GLY A 37 -2.03 -7.87 9.87
CA GLY A 37 -0.98 -7.71 10.88
C GLY A 37 -1.37 -6.73 11.98
N GLU A 38 -0.49 -5.80 12.33
CA GLU A 38 -0.72 -4.82 13.40
C GLU A 38 -1.40 -3.52 12.91
N THR A 39 -2.13 -3.55 11.80
CA THR A 39 -2.80 -2.34 11.30
C THR A 39 -3.82 -1.80 12.30
N ARG A 40 -3.89 -0.47 12.39
CA ARG A 40 -4.91 0.25 13.15
C ARG A 40 -6.21 0.31 12.36
N ILE A 41 -7.31 0.60 13.07
CA ILE A 41 -8.60 0.93 12.46
C ILE A 41 -8.37 2.02 11.39
N GLY A 42 -8.89 1.78 10.18
CA GLY A 42 -8.66 2.64 9.01
C GLY A 42 -7.56 2.16 8.05
N GLY A 43 -6.89 1.05 8.34
CA GLY A 43 -5.93 0.43 7.41
C GLY A 43 -4.55 1.11 7.39
N CYS A 44 -4.17 1.73 8.50
CA CYS A 44 -2.89 2.41 8.68
C CYS A 44 -1.92 1.58 9.54
N TRP A 45 -0.64 1.68 9.25
CA TRP A 45 0.44 1.07 10.04
C TRP A 45 1.71 1.92 10.00
N GLN A 46 2.51 1.85 11.06
CA GLN A 46 3.84 2.47 11.14
C GLN A 46 4.78 1.58 11.97
N PRO A 47 6.09 1.58 11.69
CA PRO A 47 7.06 0.86 12.51
C PRO A 47 7.16 1.46 13.92
N GLU A 48 7.41 0.61 14.92
CA GLU A 48 7.61 1.02 16.32
C GLU A 48 9.08 0.98 16.74
N ASP A 49 9.90 0.22 16.01
CA ASP A 49 11.32 -0.03 16.28
C ASP A 49 12.27 0.96 15.60
N CYS A 50 11.75 1.79 14.68
CA CYS A 50 12.52 2.77 13.93
C CYS A 50 11.63 3.94 13.46
N HIS A 51 12.25 5.06 13.09
CA HIS A 51 11.56 6.18 12.47
C HIS A 51 11.45 5.97 10.96
N GLN A 52 10.22 6.03 10.44
CA GLN A 52 9.94 5.90 9.01
C GLN A 52 10.64 6.97 8.16
N ARG A 53 10.95 6.64 6.91
CA ARG A 53 11.52 7.62 5.95
C ARG A 53 10.48 8.56 5.36
N GLN A 54 9.29 8.03 5.13
CA GLN A 54 8.18 8.68 4.44
C GLN A 54 6.89 8.17 5.04
N ASN A 55 5.90 9.06 5.16
CA ASN A 55 4.51 8.70 5.38
C ASN A 55 3.85 8.56 4.00
N VAL A 56 3.35 7.37 3.71
CA VAL A 56 2.86 6.99 2.38
C VAL A 56 1.33 6.84 2.37
N ALA A 57 0.66 7.59 1.52
CA ALA A 57 -0.74 7.33 1.20
C ALA A 57 -0.85 6.41 -0.01
N ILE A 58 -1.59 5.31 0.12
CA ILE A 58 -1.85 4.38 -0.99
C ILE A 58 -3.31 4.53 -1.39
N ILE A 59 -3.55 5.08 -2.58
CA ILE A 59 -4.88 5.32 -3.13
C ILE A 59 -5.22 4.21 -4.13
N ILE A 60 -6.27 3.45 -3.82
CA ILE A 60 -6.82 2.39 -4.66
C ILE A 60 -8.13 2.87 -5.26
N PRO A 61 -8.18 3.25 -6.55
CA PRO A 61 -9.44 3.58 -7.19
C PRO A 61 -10.26 2.30 -7.40
N TYR A 62 -11.51 2.35 -6.98
CA TYR A 62 -12.33 1.15 -6.80
C TYR A 62 -13.74 1.31 -7.39
N LYS A 63 -14.25 0.21 -7.97
CA LYS A 63 -15.66 0.06 -8.36
C LYS A 63 -16.00 -1.42 -8.57
N ASN A 64 -16.86 -2.00 -7.73
CA ASN A 64 -17.40 -3.37 -7.88
C ASN A 64 -16.32 -4.45 -8.09
N ARG A 65 -15.26 -4.46 -7.26
CA ARG A 65 -14.10 -5.36 -7.39
C ARG A 65 -13.70 -6.01 -6.06
N GLU A 66 -14.69 -6.37 -5.25
CA GLU A 66 -14.49 -6.78 -3.86
C GLU A 66 -13.48 -7.93 -3.70
N GLU A 67 -13.59 -8.99 -4.51
CA GLU A 67 -12.64 -10.11 -4.48
C GLU A 67 -11.20 -9.69 -4.75
N HIS A 68 -10.99 -8.76 -5.70
CA HIS A 68 -9.65 -8.25 -6.01
C HIS A 68 -9.12 -7.40 -4.86
N LEU A 69 -10.00 -6.60 -4.23
CA LEU A 69 -9.63 -5.80 -3.07
C LEU A 69 -9.21 -6.68 -1.89
N ARG A 70 -9.96 -7.74 -1.58
CA ARG A 70 -9.62 -8.68 -0.50
C ARG A 70 -8.27 -9.36 -0.76
N ALA A 71 -8.04 -9.85 -1.97
CA ALA A 71 -6.76 -10.42 -2.38
C ALA A 71 -5.61 -9.41 -2.25
N LEU A 72 -5.82 -8.18 -2.73
CA LEU A 72 -4.82 -7.12 -2.66
C LEU A 72 -4.48 -6.76 -1.22
N LEU A 73 -5.45 -6.51 -0.35
CA LEU A 73 -5.20 -6.13 1.04
C LEU A 73 -4.43 -7.23 1.77
N ASN A 74 -4.77 -8.50 1.54
CA ASN A 74 -4.11 -9.65 2.14
C ASN A 74 -2.63 -9.76 1.73
N THR A 75 -2.28 -9.38 0.50
CA THR A 75 -0.89 -9.38 0.03
C THR A 75 -0.14 -8.11 0.43
N LEU A 76 -0.80 -6.96 0.32
CA LEU A 76 -0.17 -5.65 0.41
C LEU A 76 0.15 -5.27 1.85
N HIS A 77 -0.74 -5.52 2.81
CA HIS A 77 -0.49 -5.19 4.21
C HIS A 77 0.81 -5.83 4.75
N PRO A 78 1.02 -7.16 4.62
CA PRO A 78 2.25 -7.79 5.10
C PRO A 78 3.49 -7.33 4.33
N ALA A 79 3.38 -7.07 3.02
CA ALA A 79 4.50 -6.59 2.20
C ALA A 79 4.99 -5.21 2.69
N LEU A 80 4.08 -4.26 2.89
CA LEU A 80 4.41 -2.91 3.36
C LEU A 80 5.00 -2.91 4.78
N GLN A 81 4.49 -3.77 5.66
CA GLN A 81 5.02 -3.94 7.02
C GLN A 81 6.45 -4.50 7.00
N ARG A 82 6.74 -5.49 6.13
CA ARG A 82 8.12 -5.98 5.93
C ARG A 82 9.05 -4.90 5.40
N GLN A 83 8.55 -3.98 4.58
CA GLN A 83 9.31 -2.82 4.10
C GLN A 83 9.57 -1.74 5.17
N ASN A 84 8.97 -1.85 6.37
CA ASN A 84 8.92 -0.77 7.37
C ASN A 84 8.39 0.55 6.80
N THR A 85 7.48 0.49 5.83
CA THR A 85 6.82 1.67 5.27
C THR A 85 5.72 2.11 6.21
N ALA A 86 5.72 3.37 6.65
CA ALA A 86 4.54 3.92 7.33
C ALA A 86 3.49 4.28 6.28
N TYR A 87 2.30 3.71 6.38
CA TYR A 87 1.28 3.88 5.35
C TYR A 87 -0.14 3.97 5.89
N CYS A 88 -1.03 4.48 5.05
CA CYS A 88 -2.49 4.30 5.14
C CYS A 88 -3.03 3.93 3.75
N ILE A 89 -3.97 2.98 3.72
CA ILE A 89 -4.65 2.57 2.48
C ILE A 89 -6.01 3.25 2.38
N TYR A 90 -6.23 3.90 1.24
CA TYR A 90 -7.46 4.61 0.90
C TYR A 90 -8.14 3.96 -0.30
N VAL A 91 -9.26 3.28 -0.06
CA VAL A 91 -10.11 2.74 -1.13
C VAL A 91 -11.07 3.83 -1.58
N ALA A 92 -10.83 4.36 -2.78
CA ALA A 92 -11.62 5.44 -3.35
C ALA A 92 -12.69 4.89 -4.30
N GLU A 93 -13.92 4.81 -3.82
CA GLU A 93 -15.03 4.20 -4.56
C GLU A 93 -15.78 5.19 -5.46
N GLN A 94 -16.02 4.80 -6.73
CA GLN A 94 -16.99 5.48 -7.57
C GLN A 94 -18.38 4.87 -7.39
N HIS A 95 -19.24 5.57 -6.65
CA HIS A 95 -20.58 5.10 -6.26
C HIS A 95 -21.62 5.08 -7.39
N ASP A 96 -21.49 5.92 -8.43
CA ASP A 96 -22.50 5.97 -9.50
C ASP A 96 -22.52 4.70 -10.39
N ASP A 97 -23.59 4.47 -11.14
CA ASP A 97 -23.69 3.36 -12.12
C ASP A 97 -23.02 3.69 -13.49
N GLY A 98 -22.35 4.84 -13.59
CA GLY A 98 -21.74 5.32 -14.82
C GLY A 98 -20.51 4.52 -15.25
N ARG A 99 -19.86 4.95 -16.33
CA ARG A 99 -18.55 4.39 -16.70
C ARG A 99 -17.52 4.75 -15.63
N PHE A 100 -16.68 3.80 -15.26
CA PHE A 100 -15.61 4.04 -14.29
C PHE A 100 -14.62 5.08 -14.82
N ASN A 101 -14.43 6.15 -14.07
CA ASN A 101 -13.49 7.22 -14.36
C ASN A 101 -12.34 7.20 -13.35
N LYS A 102 -11.41 6.27 -13.59
CA LYS A 102 -10.23 6.02 -12.74
C LYS A 102 -9.45 7.31 -12.42
N GLY A 103 -9.21 8.16 -13.42
CA GLY A 103 -8.46 9.41 -13.22
C GLY A 103 -9.20 10.43 -12.34
N ALA A 104 -10.52 10.56 -12.49
CA ALA A 104 -11.32 11.43 -11.63
C ALA A 104 -11.37 10.93 -10.19
N VAL A 105 -11.48 9.61 -9.99
CA VAL A 105 -11.45 8.96 -8.67
C VAL A 105 -10.11 9.20 -7.98
N MET A 106 -8.99 8.92 -8.66
CA MET A 106 -7.64 9.15 -8.14
C MET A 106 -7.43 10.62 -7.74
N ASN A 107 -7.80 11.56 -8.61
CA ASN A 107 -7.64 13.00 -8.33
C ASN A 107 -8.51 13.49 -7.18
N SER A 108 -9.74 12.95 -7.05
CA SER A 108 -10.64 13.31 -5.95
C SER A 108 -10.12 12.76 -4.63
N ALA A 109 -9.69 11.50 -4.61
CA ALA A 109 -9.09 10.87 -3.44
C ALA A 109 -7.82 11.59 -2.98
N PHE A 110 -6.92 11.95 -3.91
CA PHE A 110 -5.71 12.70 -3.61
C PHE A 110 -6.01 13.99 -2.82
N LYS A 111 -7.06 14.73 -3.21
CA LYS A 111 -7.46 15.95 -2.52
C LYS A 111 -8.02 15.71 -1.12
N GLU A 112 -8.70 14.58 -0.89
CA GLU A 112 -9.26 14.26 0.44
C GLU A 112 -8.18 13.71 1.38
N VAL A 113 -7.33 12.81 0.88
CA VAL A 113 -6.24 12.19 1.65
C VAL A 113 -5.28 13.24 2.22
N LEU A 114 -4.94 14.27 1.43
CA LEU A 114 -4.06 15.35 1.90
C LEU A 114 -4.70 16.26 2.97
N LYS A 115 -5.98 16.10 3.30
CA LYS A 115 -6.62 16.81 4.41
C LYS A 115 -6.52 16.04 5.73
N GLU A 116 -6.29 14.73 5.68
CA GLU A 116 -6.26 13.88 6.88
C GLU A 116 -4.89 13.89 7.56
N HIS A 117 -3.82 13.77 6.77
CA HIS A 117 -2.45 13.69 7.26
C HIS A 117 -1.47 14.34 6.28
N ASP A 118 -0.33 14.80 6.82
CA ASP A 118 0.80 15.27 6.04
C ASP A 118 1.57 14.07 5.48
N TYR A 119 1.22 13.66 4.27
CA TYR A 119 1.91 12.59 3.54
C TYR A 119 3.10 13.12 2.74
N ASP A 120 4.22 12.41 2.82
CA ASP A 120 5.43 12.68 2.03
C ASP A 120 5.33 12.08 0.62
N CYS A 121 4.54 11.00 0.48
CA CYS A 121 4.40 10.23 -0.74
C CYS A 121 2.95 9.81 -0.97
N VAL A 122 2.53 9.83 -2.24
CA VAL A 122 1.26 9.25 -2.67
C VAL A 122 1.51 8.23 -3.76
N ILE A 123 1.00 7.02 -3.55
CA ILE A 123 1.02 5.92 -4.51
C ILE A 123 -0.39 5.69 -5.02
N PHE A 124 -0.54 5.69 -6.34
CA PHE A 124 -1.76 5.23 -6.99
C PHE A 124 -1.61 3.75 -7.36
N HIS A 125 -2.50 2.92 -6.85
CA HIS A 125 -2.37 1.47 -6.95
C HIS A 125 -3.65 0.83 -7.49
N ASP A 126 -3.53 0.01 -8.52
CA ASP A 126 -4.67 -0.67 -9.12
C ASP A 126 -5.15 -1.84 -8.24
N VAL A 127 -6.46 -2.02 -8.12
CA VAL A 127 -7.04 -3.04 -7.23
C VAL A 127 -6.67 -4.48 -7.64
N ASP A 128 -6.31 -4.70 -8.91
CA ASP A 128 -6.02 -6.01 -9.49
C ASP A 128 -4.53 -6.29 -9.70
N MET A 129 -3.65 -5.48 -9.13
CA MET A 129 -2.19 -5.63 -9.26
C MET A 129 -1.58 -6.16 -7.97
N LEU A 130 -1.15 -7.42 -7.94
CA LEU A 130 -0.50 -8.00 -6.75
C LEU A 130 1.03 -7.84 -6.86
N PRO A 131 1.73 -7.31 -5.82
CA PRO A 131 3.19 -7.31 -5.83
C PRO A 131 3.71 -8.75 -5.68
N GLU A 132 4.64 -9.15 -6.55
CA GLU A 132 5.26 -10.49 -6.49
C GLU A 132 6.62 -10.49 -5.79
N ASP A 133 7.16 -9.34 -5.43
CA ASP A 133 8.45 -9.21 -4.76
C ASP A 133 8.43 -8.03 -3.80
N ASP A 134 8.62 -8.28 -2.51
CA ASP A 134 8.56 -7.22 -1.49
C ASP A 134 9.80 -6.32 -1.49
N ARG A 135 10.81 -6.60 -2.33
CA ARG A 135 11.93 -5.70 -2.60
C ARG A 135 11.56 -4.57 -3.56
N ASN A 136 10.37 -4.60 -4.17
CA ASN A 136 9.78 -3.45 -4.84
C ASN A 136 9.20 -2.49 -3.80
N ILE A 137 10.01 -1.52 -3.36
CA ILE A 137 9.70 -0.67 -2.21
C ILE A 137 8.62 0.37 -2.56
N TYR A 138 7.56 0.41 -1.77
CA TYR A 138 6.43 1.34 -1.95
C TYR A 138 6.76 2.70 -1.33
N GLN A 139 7.64 3.45 -1.98
CA GLN A 139 8.07 4.79 -1.58
C GLN A 139 8.23 5.69 -2.81
N CYS A 140 8.23 6.99 -2.58
CA CYS A 140 8.46 7.97 -3.62
C CYS A 140 9.96 8.29 -3.72
N GLU A 141 10.42 8.54 -4.93
CA GLU A 141 11.77 9.03 -5.20
C GLU A 141 11.76 10.50 -5.61
N SER A 142 12.93 11.03 -5.98
CA SER A 142 13.08 12.40 -6.51
C SER A 142 12.29 12.68 -7.79
N ASN A 143 11.95 11.63 -8.56
CA ASN A 143 11.15 11.70 -9.78
C ASN A 143 9.95 10.73 -9.66
N PRO A 144 8.89 10.91 -10.48
CA PRO A 144 7.79 9.97 -10.54
C PRO A 144 8.27 8.54 -10.83
N VAL A 145 7.80 7.58 -10.03
CA VAL A 145 8.18 6.17 -10.11
C VAL A 145 7.05 5.35 -10.71
N HIS A 146 7.38 4.41 -11.59
CA HIS A 146 6.46 3.39 -12.07
C HIS A 146 6.73 2.08 -11.32
N LEU A 147 5.86 1.75 -10.35
CA LEU A 147 6.04 0.60 -9.45
C LEU A 147 5.64 -0.75 -10.06
N SER A 148 4.96 -0.79 -11.21
CA SER A 148 4.54 -2.02 -11.88
C SER A 148 5.16 -2.16 -13.29
N PRO A 149 6.49 -2.15 -13.44
CA PRO A 149 7.13 -2.15 -14.76
C PRO A 149 7.05 -3.50 -15.49
N LEU A 150 6.92 -4.61 -14.75
CA LEU A 150 6.84 -5.98 -15.27
C LEU A 150 5.54 -6.60 -14.75
N ILE A 151 4.70 -7.06 -15.67
CA ILE A 151 3.35 -7.56 -15.34
C ILE A 151 3.14 -8.90 -16.05
N ASP A 152 2.61 -9.88 -15.33
CA ASP A 152 2.34 -11.25 -15.79
C ASP A 152 1.49 -11.29 -17.07
N LYS A 153 0.47 -10.43 -17.16
CA LYS A 153 -0.41 -10.26 -18.32
C LYS A 153 0.35 -9.94 -19.61
N PHE A 154 1.54 -9.35 -19.51
CA PHE A 154 2.42 -9.04 -20.63
C PHE A 154 3.63 -9.98 -20.74
N ASN A 155 3.64 -11.07 -19.96
CA ASN A 155 4.74 -12.02 -19.81
C ASN A 155 6.04 -11.41 -19.25
N TYR A 156 5.89 -10.43 -18.35
CA TYR A 156 6.98 -9.66 -17.72
C TYR A 156 7.75 -8.80 -18.72
#